data_AF-A0A6B0BGB0-F1
#
_entry.id   AF-A0A6B0BGB0-F1
#
_cell.length_a   1.000
_cell.length_b   1.000
_cell.length_c   1.000
_cell.angle_alpha   90.00
_cell.angle_beta   90.00
_cell.angle_gamma   90.00
#
_symmetry.space_group_name_H-M   'P 1'
#
loop_
_entity.id
_entity.type
_entity.pdbx_description
1 polymer ?
#
loop_
_entity_poly.entity_id
_entity_poly.type
_entity_poly.pdbx_seq_one_letter_code
_entity_poly.pdbx_strand_id
1 'polypeptide(L)'
;MMQQTLSHYFGYETFRPGQEEIISKVLDHRNVLGVLPTGGGKSICYQVPGLLLGGTTIVISPLISLMKDQVDQLKAMGIQAAFLNSSLTQKEQQRIEKALSNGEIQFLYVAPERFENRYFLNMLQRIKIHLVAFDEAHCISKWGHDFRPSYQNVISKVFTLPQDFTIIALTATATVEVQQDIREKLNIAQTDQIKTSTKRRNLIFKVNPTYQRQKFILDYIKTHDEDAGIIYCSTRKQVEELQEALESQKIESVIYHAGLSNKEREEAQNDFLFDRVKVV
;
A
#
# COMPACT_ATOMS: atom_id res chain seq x y z
N MET A 1 -7.66 23.78 8.42
CA MET A 1 -8.35 22.49 8.19
C MET A 1 -7.37 21.37 7.88
N MET A 2 -6.63 21.39 6.77
CA MET A 2 -5.67 20.30 6.43
C MET A 2 -4.61 20.04 7.52
N GLN A 3 -3.88 21.06 7.99
CA GLN A 3 -2.88 20.88 9.05
C GLN A 3 -3.51 20.40 10.37
N GLN A 4 -4.73 20.83 10.69
CA GLN A 4 -5.44 20.40 11.90
C GLN A 4 -5.81 18.92 11.83
N THR A 5 -6.34 18.45 10.69
CA THR A 5 -6.61 17.03 10.45
C THR A 5 -5.33 16.20 10.53
N LEU A 6 -4.24 16.68 9.93
CA LEU A 6 -2.94 16.03 9.97
C LEU A 6 -2.44 15.87 11.41
N SER A 7 -2.46 16.94 12.19
CA SER A 7 -2.01 16.95 13.58
C SER A 7 -2.92 16.08 14.47
N HIS A 8 -4.23 16.21 14.35
CA HIS A 8 -5.20 15.53 15.21
C HIS A 8 -5.19 14.01 15.04
N TYR A 9 -5.20 13.51 13.81
CA TYR A 9 -5.30 12.07 13.55
C TYR A 9 -3.94 11.38 13.40
N PHE A 10 -2.93 12.08 12.86
CA PHE A 10 -1.66 11.47 12.50
C PHE A 10 -0.48 11.95 13.34
N GLY A 11 -0.67 12.95 14.19
CA GLY A 11 0.37 13.47 15.08
C GLY A 11 1.50 14.21 14.37
N TYR A 12 1.35 14.55 13.08
CA TYR A 12 2.37 15.28 12.33
C TYR A 12 2.06 16.78 12.31
N GLU A 13 3.08 17.61 12.56
CA GLU A 13 2.95 19.07 12.54
C GLU A 13 2.95 19.65 11.12
N THR A 14 3.69 19.02 10.21
CA THR A 14 3.89 19.53 8.84
C THR A 14 3.79 18.41 7.81
N PHE A 15 3.26 18.76 6.64
CA PHE A 15 3.28 17.86 5.48
C PHE A 15 4.70 17.64 4.97
N ARG A 16 4.96 16.41 4.50
CA ARG A 16 6.17 16.09 3.73
C ARG A 16 6.05 16.69 2.31
N PRO A 17 7.17 16.89 1.59
CA PRO A 17 7.15 17.41 0.24
C PRO A 17 6.12 16.71 -0.66
N GLY A 18 5.37 17.49 -1.43
CA GLY A 18 4.35 17.02 -2.37
C GLY A 18 3.00 16.63 -1.75
N GLN A 19 2.92 16.31 -0.44
CA GLN A 19 1.65 15.87 0.16
C GLN A 19 0.59 16.98 0.15
N GLU A 20 0.95 18.19 0.62
CA GLU A 20 0.01 19.32 0.69
C GLU A 20 -0.52 19.71 -0.69
N GLU A 21 0.34 19.69 -1.71
CA GLU A 21 -0.04 19.99 -3.09
C GLU A 21 -1.02 18.94 -3.65
N ILE A 22 -0.75 17.66 -3.42
CA ILE A 22 -1.65 16.57 -3.82
C ILE A 22 -3.01 16.71 -3.13
N ILE A 23 -3.02 16.91 -1.81
CA ILE A 23 -4.26 17.01 -1.03
C ILE A 23 -5.07 18.24 -1.48
N SER A 24 -4.42 19.38 -1.71
CA SER A 24 -5.09 20.60 -2.17
C SER A 24 -5.78 20.39 -3.51
N LYS A 25 -5.09 19.77 -4.48
CA LYS A 25 -5.68 19.45 -5.78
C LYS A 25 -6.88 18.49 -5.67
N VAL A 26 -6.81 17.50 -4.79
CA VAL A 26 -7.94 16.59 -4.53
C VAL A 26 -9.13 17.33 -3.92
N LEU A 27 -8.89 18.24 -2.97
CA LEU A 27 -9.95 19.07 -2.36
C LEU A 27 -10.56 20.06 -3.36
N ASP A 28 -9.81 20.45 -4.39
CA ASP A 28 -10.31 21.25 -5.54
C ASP A 28 -11.03 20.38 -6.60
N HIS A 29 -11.38 19.13 -6.26
CA HIS A 29 -12.04 18.17 -7.14
C HIS A 29 -11.27 17.81 -8.41
N ARG A 30 -9.93 17.90 -8.38
CA ARG A 30 -9.07 17.52 -9.51
C ARG A 30 -8.52 16.12 -9.33
N ASN A 31 -8.51 15.33 -10.40
CA ASN A 31 -7.87 14.03 -10.39
C ASN A 31 -6.35 14.19 -10.32
N VAL A 32 -5.65 13.42 -9.49
CA VAL A 32 -4.23 13.62 -9.19
C VAL A 32 -3.42 12.34 -9.33
N LEU A 33 -2.22 12.44 -9.91
CA LEU A 33 -1.19 11.41 -9.85
C LEU A 33 -0.04 11.85 -8.94
N GLY A 34 0.14 11.16 -7.82
CA GLY A 34 1.27 11.36 -6.91
C GLY A 34 2.33 10.26 -7.04
N VAL A 35 3.54 10.63 -7.44
CA VAL A 35 4.72 9.75 -7.43
C VAL A 35 5.61 10.16 -6.25
N LEU A 36 5.44 9.47 -5.13
CA LEU A 36 6.10 9.77 -3.86
C LEU A 36 6.89 8.54 -3.40
N PRO A 37 8.15 8.67 -2.94
CA PRO A 37 8.95 7.50 -2.53
C PRO A 37 8.27 6.66 -1.46
N THR A 38 8.67 5.39 -1.34
CA THR A 38 8.26 4.54 -0.21
C THR A 38 8.54 5.25 1.11
N GLY A 39 7.60 5.16 2.06
CA GLY A 39 7.69 5.92 3.31
C GLY A 39 7.44 7.42 3.15
N GLY A 40 7.12 7.93 1.96
CA GLY A 40 6.75 9.33 1.72
C GLY A 40 5.38 9.74 2.28
N GLY A 41 4.68 8.83 2.96
CA GLY A 41 3.36 9.06 3.52
C GLY A 41 2.27 9.15 2.45
N LYS A 42 2.26 8.23 1.48
CA LYS A 42 1.27 8.22 0.39
C LYS A 42 -0.17 8.14 0.90
N SER A 43 -0.40 7.35 1.95
CA SER A 43 -1.74 7.15 2.53
C SER A 43 -2.37 8.44 3.04
N ILE A 44 -1.56 9.33 3.63
CA ILE A 44 -1.99 10.67 4.09
C ILE A 44 -2.64 11.46 2.94
N CYS A 45 -2.15 11.29 1.71
CA CYS A 45 -2.65 12.02 0.54
C CYS A 45 -4.09 11.68 0.15
N TYR A 46 -4.62 10.50 0.54
CA TYR A 46 -6.05 10.18 0.38
C TYR A 46 -6.81 10.16 1.71
N GLN A 47 -6.15 9.89 2.83
CA GLN A 47 -6.80 9.85 4.14
C GLN A 47 -7.21 11.23 4.63
N VAL A 48 -6.33 12.23 4.50
CA VAL A 48 -6.67 13.62 4.89
C VAL A 48 -7.84 14.18 4.08
N PRO A 49 -7.84 14.15 2.72
CA PRO A 49 -8.98 14.66 1.97
C PRO A 49 -10.22 13.78 2.16
N GLY A 50 -10.08 12.46 2.32
CA GLY A 50 -11.21 11.57 2.62
C GLY A 50 -11.92 11.92 3.92
N LEU A 51 -11.18 12.32 4.96
CA LEU A 51 -11.75 12.81 6.22
C LEU A 51 -12.44 14.17 6.07
N LEU A 52 -11.93 15.04 5.21
CA LEU A 52 -12.45 16.40 5.00
C LEU A 52 -13.69 16.44 4.10
N LEU A 53 -13.75 15.61 3.06
CA LEU A 53 -14.88 15.52 2.11
C LEU A 53 -16.09 14.77 2.70
N GLY A 54 -15.85 13.93 3.71
CA GLY A 54 -16.86 13.04 4.30
C GLY A 54 -17.24 11.90 3.35
N GLY A 55 -18.39 11.26 3.61
CA GLY A 55 -18.81 10.07 2.85
C GLY A 55 -17.81 8.92 2.99
N THR A 56 -17.84 8.01 2.01
CA THR A 56 -16.89 6.89 1.95
C THR A 56 -15.81 7.19 0.91
N THR A 57 -14.54 7.07 1.33
CA THR A 57 -13.39 6.97 0.44
C THR A 57 -13.14 5.51 0.09
N ILE A 58 -13.11 5.20 -1.21
CA ILE A 58 -12.79 3.86 -1.71
C ILE A 58 -11.30 3.81 -2.00
N VAL A 59 -10.56 2.89 -1.36
CA VAL A 59 -9.12 2.69 -1.59
C VAL A 59 -8.92 1.35 -2.27
N ILE A 60 -8.60 1.38 -3.55
CA ILE A 60 -8.26 0.20 -4.34
C ILE A 60 -6.77 -0.07 -4.10
N SER A 61 -6.42 -1.29 -3.72
CA SER A 61 -5.02 -1.69 -3.50
C SER A 61 -4.82 -3.16 -3.88
N PRO A 62 -3.70 -3.56 -4.48
CA PRO A 62 -3.44 -4.96 -4.77
C PRO A 62 -2.89 -5.74 -3.57
N LEU A 63 -2.53 -5.06 -2.48
CA LEU A 63 -1.79 -5.64 -1.35
C LEU A 63 -2.70 -5.89 -0.15
N ILE A 64 -3.24 -7.12 -0.07
CA ILE A 64 -4.17 -7.54 1.00
C ILE A 64 -3.58 -7.33 2.41
N SER A 65 -2.31 -7.68 2.62
CA SER A 65 -1.65 -7.50 3.93
C SER A 65 -1.60 -6.03 4.32
N LEU A 66 -1.26 -5.14 3.38
CA LEU A 66 -1.21 -3.70 3.62
C LEU A 66 -2.59 -3.12 3.93
N MET A 67 -3.67 -3.67 3.37
CA MET A 67 -5.04 -3.23 3.70
C MET A 67 -5.36 -3.44 5.18
N LYS A 68 -4.99 -4.61 5.74
CA LYS A 68 -5.24 -4.93 7.15
C LYS A 68 -4.53 -3.91 8.05
N ASP A 69 -3.24 -3.69 7.80
CA ASP A 69 -2.43 -2.75 8.57
C ASP A 69 -2.99 -1.31 8.50
N GLN A 70 -3.41 -0.87 7.31
CA GLN A 70 -4.00 0.47 7.14
C GLN A 70 -5.36 0.59 7.85
N VAL A 71 -6.21 -0.43 7.77
CA VAL A 71 -7.52 -0.43 8.45
C VAL A 71 -7.35 -0.45 9.97
N ASP A 72 -6.42 -1.24 10.49
CA ASP A 72 -6.16 -1.31 11.92
C ASP A 72 -5.59 0.01 12.45
N GLN A 73 -4.69 0.67 11.71
CA GLN A 73 -4.21 2.02 12.02
C GLN A 73 -5.34 3.05 12.07
N LEU A 74 -6.23 3.07 11.06
CA LEU A 74 -7.36 3.99 11.03
C LEU A 74 -8.33 3.75 12.19
N LYS A 75 -8.63 2.48 12.51
CA LYS A 75 -9.49 2.13 13.66
C LYS A 75 -8.87 2.56 14.99
N ALA A 76 -7.56 2.41 15.15
CA ALA A 76 -6.86 2.89 16.34
C ALA A 76 -6.97 4.42 16.52
N MET A 77 -7.12 5.15 15.41
CA MET A 77 -7.39 6.60 15.39
C MET A 77 -8.88 6.95 15.58
N GLY A 78 -9.75 5.97 15.82
CA GLY A 78 -11.20 6.15 15.95
C GLY A 78 -11.93 6.33 14.60
N ILE A 79 -11.25 6.12 13.48
CA ILE A 79 -11.82 6.26 12.13
C ILE A 79 -12.45 4.94 11.70
N GLN A 80 -13.69 4.99 11.22
CA GLN A 80 -14.39 3.80 10.75
C GLN A 80 -13.86 3.35 9.40
N ALA A 81 -13.05 2.28 9.42
CA ALA A 81 -12.44 1.70 8.23
C ALA A 81 -12.71 0.20 8.14
N ALA A 82 -12.77 -0.33 6.92
CA ALA A 82 -12.90 -1.76 6.65
C ALA A 82 -12.14 -2.13 5.38
N PHE A 83 -11.88 -3.43 5.19
CA PHE A 83 -11.34 -3.97 3.94
C PHE A 83 -12.28 -5.03 3.36
N LEU A 84 -12.32 -5.19 2.04
CA LEU A 84 -13.02 -6.26 1.33
C LEU A 84 -12.07 -6.93 0.34
N ASN A 85 -11.74 -8.19 0.62
CA ASN A 85 -10.86 -9.02 -0.20
C ASN A 85 -11.26 -10.50 -0.04
N SER A 86 -10.48 -11.39 -0.64
CA SER A 86 -10.73 -12.83 -0.66
C SER A 86 -10.45 -13.57 0.66
N SER A 87 -9.81 -12.94 1.65
CA SER A 87 -9.53 -13.61 2.94
C SER A 87 -10.72 -13.61 3.90
N LEU A 88 -11.73 -12.79 3.65
CA LEU A 88 -12.91 -12.68 4.52
C LEU A 88 -13.94 -13.77 4.25
N THR A 89 -14.53 -14.28 5.33
CA THR A 89 -15.71 -15.15 5.28
C THR A 89 -16.93 -14.40 4.74
N GLN A 90 -17.91 -15.14 4.21
CA GLN A 90 -19.15 -14.54 3.69
C GLN A 90 -19.90 -13.72 4.75
N LYS A 91 -19.89 -14.17 6.02
CA LYS A 91 -20.53 -13.46 7.14
C LYS A 91 -19.85 -12.13 7.44
N GLU A 92 -18.52 -12.08 7.38
CA GLU A 92 -17.75 -10.84 7.57
C GLU A 92 -18.00 -9.86 6.43
N GLN A 93 -18.00 -10.36 5.18
CA GLN A 93 -18.32 -9.55 4.01
C GLN A 93 -19.71 -8.91 4.13
N GLN A 94 -20.74 -9.70 4.46
CA GLN A 94 -22.11 -9.19 4.65
C GLN A 94 -22.21 -8.12 5.75
N ARG A 95 -21.45 -8.29 6.85
CA ARG A 95 -21.40 -7.29 7.93
C ARG A 95 -20.83 -5.96 7.42
N ILE A 96 -19.75 -6.01 6.65
CA ILE A 96 -19.10 -4.83 6.08
C ILE A 96 -20.01 -4.18 5.04
N GLU A 97 -20.63 -4.96 4.16
CA GLU A 97 -21.58 -4.47 3.14
C GLU A 97 -22.79 -3.77 3.77
N LYS A 98 -23.30 -4.29 4.90
CA LYS A 98 -24.37 -3.65 5.67
C LYS A 98 -23.92 -2.32 6.27
N ALA A 99 -22.77 -2.30 6.95
CA ALA A 99 -22.22 -1.07 7.53
C ALA A 99 -21.93 -0.01 6.45
N LEU A 100 -21.44 -0.44 5.28
CA LEU A 100 -21.23 0.42 4.13
C LEU A 100 -22.55 1.04 3.64
N SER A 101 -23.60 0.22 3.48
CA SER A 101 -24.92 0.67 3.05
C SER A 101 -25.57 1.65 4.04
N ASN A 102 -25.25 1.53 5.34
CA ASN A 102 -25.69 2.44 6.38
C ASN A 102 -24.88 3.75 6.44
N GLY A 103 -23.81 3.90 5.65
CA GLY A 103 -22.93 5.06 5.69
C GLY A 103 -22.00 5.10 6.91
N GLU A 104 -21.77 3.96 7.57
CA GLU A 104 -20.95 3.87 8.77
C GLU A 104 -19.45 3.81 8.47
N ILE A 105 -19.05 3.50 7.23
CA ILE A 105 -17.66 3.30 6.82
C ILE A 105 -17.13 4.54 6.10
N GLN A 106 -16.08 5.15 6.65
CA GLN A 106 -15.39 6.30 6.06
C GLN A 106 -14.31 5.86 5.06
N PHE A 107 -13.60 4.76 5.33
CA PHE A 107 -12.59 4.21 4.42
C PHE A 107 -12.86 2.74 4.13
N LEU A 108 -13.04 2.41 2.85
CA LEU A 108 -13.18 1.04 2.39
C LEU A 108 -12.00 0.66 1.51
N TYR A 109 -11.12 -0.20 2.01
CA TYR A 109 -10.04 -0.79 1.25
C TYR A 109 -10.56 -1.99 0.45
N VAL A 110 -10.34 -2.05 -0.85
CA VAL A 110 -10.97 -3.04 -1.72
C VAL A 110 -9.95 -3.68 -2.64
N ALA A 111 -9.93 -5.01 -2.66
CA ALA A 111 -9.14 -5.75 -3.64
C ALA A 111 -9.77 -5.65 -5.04
N PRO A 112 -8.96 -5.49 -6.10
CA PRO A 112 -9.43 -5.22 -7.47
C PRO A 112 -10.50 -6.19 -7.97
N GLU A 113 -10.34 -7.47 -7.66
CA GLU A 113 -11.25 -8.54 -8.09
C GLU A 113 -12.68 -8.37 -7.57
N ARG A 114 -12.91 -7.60 -6.50
CA ARG A 114 -14.26 -7.34 -5.99
C ARG A 114 -15.11 -6.52 -6.95
N PHE A 115 -14.51 -5.74 -7.83
CA PHE A 115 -15.23 -4.95 -8.84
C PHE A 115 -15.83 -5.79 -9.97
N GLU A 116 -15.52 -7.09 -10.04
CA GLU A 116 -16.24 -8.03 -10.93
C GLU A 116 -17.60 -8.44 -10.37
N ASN A 117 -17.84 -8.23 -9.06
CA ASN A 117 -19.10 -8.57 -8.42
C ASN A 117 -20.15 -7.47 -8.70
N ARG A 118 -21.19 -7.80 -9.48
CA ARG A 118 -22.29 -6.89 -9.80
C ARG A 118 -23.07 -6.41 -8.59
N TYR A 119 -23.23 -7.24 -7.56
CA TYR A 119 -23.88 -6.83 -6.31
C TYR A 119 -23.09 -5.71 -5.61
N PHE A 120 -21.76 -5.87 -5.55
CA PHE A 120 -20.87 -4.87 -4.99
C PHE A 120 -20.93 -3.54 -5.77
N LEU A 121 -20.88 -3.59 -7.10
CA LEU A 121 -21.03 -2.37 -7.93
C LEU A 121 -22.39 -1.68 -7.72
N ASN A 122 -23.48 -2.44 -7.68
CA ASN A 122 -24.82 -1.89 -7.42
C ASN A 122 -24.94 -1.24 -6.04
N MET A 123 -24.20 -1.76 -5.05
CA MET A 123 -24.12 -1.15 -3.72
C MET A 123 -23.31 0.15 -3.76
N LEU A 124 -22.17 0.18 -4.46
CA LEU A 124 -21.36 1.39 -4.63
C LEU A 124 -22.15 2.54 -5.28
N GLN A 125 -23.07 2.23 -6.21
CA GLN A 125 -23.94 3.22 -6.84
C GLN A 125 -24.90 3.93 -5.85
N ARG A 126 -25.16 3.33 -4.67
CA ARG A 126 -26.15 3.81 -3.69
C ARG A 126 -25.53 4.52 -2.49
N ILE A 127 -24.22 4.43 -2.31
CA ILE A 127 -23.50 5.09 -1.22
C ILE A 127 -22.86 6.39 -1.72
N LYS A 128 -22.56 7.30 -0.79
CA LYS A 128 -21.92 8.58 -1.12
C LYS A 128 -20.39 8.39 -1.17
N ILE A 129 -19.83 8.42 -2.38
CA ILE A 129 -18.40 8.33 -2.64
C ILE A 129 -17.93 9.69 -3.15
N HIS A 130 -16.93 10.26 -2.47
CA HIS A 130 -16.32 11.53 -2.88
C HIS A 130 -14.89 11.37 -3.39
N LEU A 131 -14.25 10.26 -3.03
CA LEU A 131 -12.85 10.01 -3.35
C LEU A 131 -12.64 8.53 -3.66
N VAL A 132 -12.00 8.26 -4.79
CA VAL A 132 -11.49 6.94 -5.16
C VAL A 132 -9.97 7.01 -5.27
N ALA A 133 -9.29 6.26 -4.41
CA ALA A 133 -7.84 6.15 -4.38
C ALA A 133 -7.39 4.86 -5.06
N PHE A 134 -6.47 4.95 -6.02
CA PHE A 134 -5.70 3.83 -6.55
C PHE A 134 -4.32 3.84 -5.89
N ASP A 135 -4.11 2.97 -4.91
CA ASP A 135 -2.79 2.74 -4.31
C ASP A 135 -1.96 1.80 -5.20
N GLU A 136 -0.64 1.88 -5.11
CA GLU A 136 0.28 1.19 -6.03
C GLU A 136 -0.16 1.25 -7.50
N ALA A 137 -0.52 2.47 -7.95
CA ALA A 137 -1.12 2.73 -9.26
C ALA A 137 -0.27 2.27 -10.45
N HIS A 138 1.02 1.97 -10.24
CA HIS A 138 1.87 1.36 -11.27
C HIS A 138 1.33 0.01 -11.77
N CYS A 139 0.54 -0.71 -10.98
CA CYS A 139 -0.11 -1.97 -11.39
C CYS A 139 -1.12 -1.81 -12.53
N ILE A 140 -1.60 -0.59 -12.81
CA ILE A 140 -2.50 -0.26 -13.93
C ILE A 140 -1.80 -0.45 -15.28
N SER A 141 -0.49 -0.21 -15.33
CA SER A 141 0.26 -0.12 -16.57
C SER A 141 0.89 -1.44 -16.95
N LYS A 142 0.73 -1.84 -18.21
CA LYS A 142 1.42 -3.02 -18.79
C LYS A 142 2.93 -2.84 -18.86
N TRP A 143 3.38 -1.58 -18.83
CA TRP A 143 4.79 -1.20 -18.78
C TRP A 143 5.32 -1.15 -17.34
N GLY A 144 4.43 -1.36 -16.36
CA GLY A 144 4.78 -1.48 -14.95
C GLY A 144 5.39 -2.85 -14.65
N HIS A 145 6.28 -2.89 -13.66
CA HIS A 145 6.95 -4.11 -13.21
C HIS A 145 6.02 -5.13 -12.50
N ASP A 146 4.83 -4.70 -12.08
CA ASP A 146 3.81 -5.54 -11.43
C ASP A 146 2.43 -5.30 -12.05
N PHE A 147 2.34 -5.38 -13.39
CA PHE A 147 1.07 -5.22 -14.11
C PHE A 147 0.02 -6.25 -13.65
N ARG A 148 -1.19 -5.78 -13.34
CA ARG A 148 -2.31 -6.62 -12.92
C ARG A 148 -3.54 -6.35 -13.79
N PRO A 149 -3.99 -7.31 -14.63
CA PRO A 149 -5.18 -7.15 -15.46
C PRO A 149 -6.43 -6.75 -14.67
N SER A 150 -6.64 -7.32 -13.48
CA SER A 150 -7.75 -6.96 -12.59
C SER A 150 -7.70 -5.48 -12.21
N TYR A 151 -6.52 -4.91 -11.97
CA TYR A 151 -6.32 -3.51 -11.61
C TYR A 151 -6.71 -2.56 -12.75
N GLN A 152 -6.34 -2.92 -13.98
CA GLN A 152 -6.74 -2.16 -15.17
C GLN A 152 -8.26 -2.25 -15.41
N ASN A 153 -8.87 -3.43 -15.19
CA ASN A 153 -10.31 -3.62 -15.38
C ASN A 153 -11.16 -2.80 -14.41
N VAL A 154 -10.71 -2.64 -13.17
CA VAL A 154 -11.39 -1.83 -12.14
C VAL A 154 -11.68 -0.42 -12.64
N ILE A 155 -10.75 0.18 -13.39
CA ILE A 155 -10.88 1.55 -13.91
C ILE A 155 -12.18 1.71 -14.68
N SER A 156 -12.44 0.81 -15.64
CA SER A 156 -13.65 0.84 -16.44
C SER A 156 -14.92 0.70 -15.60
N LYS A 157 -14.88 -0.09 -14.51
CA LYS A 157 -16.02 -0.27 -13.60
C LYS A 157 -16.25 0.96 -12.74
N VAL A 158 -15.20 1.55 -12.21
CA VAL A 158 -15.25 2.78 -11.40
C VAL A 158 -15.89 3.90 -12.22
N PHE A 159 -15.49 4.09 -13.48
CA PHE A 159 -16.10 5.09 -14.36
C PHE A 159 -17.56 4.82 -14.76
N THR A 160 -18.14 3.65 -14.42
CA THR A 160 -19.60 3.42 -14.59
C THR A 160 -20.44 3.89 -13.39
N LEU A 161 -19.80 4.26 -12.28
CA LEU A 161 -20.52 4.75 -11.11
C LEU A 161 -21.09 6.16 -11.41
N PRO A 162 -22.35 6.46 -11.03
CA PRO A 162 -23.06 7.68 -11.45
C PRO A 162 -22.67 8.94 -10.65
N GLN A 163 -21.52 8.92 -9.98
CA GLN A 163 -21.11 9.92 -8.98
C GLN A 163 -19.89 10.70 -9.47
N ASP A 164 -19.85 11.99 -9.15
CA ASP A 164 -18.73 12.88 -9.47
C ASP A 164 -17.68 12.84 -8.34
N PHE A 165 -16.98 11.71 -8.22
CA PHE A 165 -15.89 11.53 -7.26
C PHE A 165 -14.56 11.95 -7.86
N THR A 166 -13.65 12.41 -7.00
CA THR A 166 -12.28 12.69 -7.38
C THR A 166 -11.45 11.40 -7.37
N ILE A 167 -10.52 11.27 -8.32
CA ILE A 167 -9.59 10.14 -8.40
C ILE A 167 -8.20 10.60 -7.94
N ILE A 168 -7.60 9.83 -7.03
CA ILE A 168 -6.19 9.98 -6.67
C ILE A 168 -5.45 8.68 -6.98
N ALA A 169 -4.36 8.77 -7.73
CA ALA A 169 -3.48 7.65 -8.04
C ALA A 169 -2.13 7.86 -7.36
N LEU A 170 -1.65 6.88 -6.60
CA LEU A 170 -0.41 6.99 -5.84
C LEU A 170 0.50 5.79 -6.13
N THR A 171 1.78 6.06 -6.31
CA THR A 171 2.79 4.99 -6.49
C THR A 171 4.14 5.44 -5.97
N ALA A 172 4.95 4.48 -5.50
CA ALA A 172 6.34 4.74 -5.13
C ALA A 172 7.28 4.86 -6.33
N THR A 173 7.02 4.05 -7.35
CA THR A 173 7.89 3.88 -8.51
C THR A 173 7.04 3.87 -9.77
N ALA A 174 7.41 4.71 -10.72
CA ALA A 174 6.83 4.72 -12.06
C ALA A 174 7.81 5.39 -13.03
N THR A 175 8.06 4.76 -14.17
CA THR A 175 8.78 5.40 -15.28
C THR A 175 7.91 6.49 -15.91
N VAL A 176 8.47 7.27 -16.84
CA VAL A 176 7.70 8.31 -17.54
C VAL A 176 6.55 7.70 -18.34
N GLU A 177 6.79 6.54 -18.96
CA GLU A 177 5.79 5.79 -19.74
C GLU A 177 4.66 5.27 -18.83
N VAL A 178 5.00 4.72 -17.67
CA VAL A 178 4.01 4.27 -16.68
C VAL A 178 3.19 5.44 -16.15
N GLN A 179 3.81 6.59 -15.89
CA GLN A 179 3.10 7.80 -15.43
C GLN A 179 2.11 8.30 -16.48
N GLN A 180 2.53 8.37 -17.75
CA GLN A 180 1.65 8.78 -18.85
C GLN A 180 0.44 7.83 -18.99
N ASP A 181 0.69 6.52 -18.98
CA ASP A 181 -0.36 5.50 -19.13
C ASP A 181 -1.38 5.54 -17.97
N ILE A 182 -0.93 5.74 -16.73
CA ILE A 182 -1.83 5.95 -15.57
C ILE A 182 -2.69 7.20 -15.78
N ARG A 183 -2.08 8.32 -16.20
CA ARG A 183 -2.80 9.58 -16.39
C ARG A 183 -3.88 9.50 -17.45
N GLU A 184 -3.56 8.90 -18.59
CA GLU A 184 -4.53 8.73 -19.68
C GLU A 184 -5.72 7.87 -19.24
N LYS A 185 -5.45 6.73 -18.58
CA LYS A 185 -6.51 5.80 -18.14
C LYS A 185 -7.40 6.37 -17.03
N LEU A 186 -6.85 7.19 -16.15
CA LEU A 186 -7.58 7.78 -15.02
C LEU A 186 -8.05 9.21 -15.28
N ASN A 187 -7.89 9.71 -16.51
CA ASN A 187 -8.24 11.08 -16.89
C ASN A 187 -7.64 12.14 -15.94
N ILE A 188 -6.31 12.06 -15.74
CA ILE A 188 -5.53 12.97 -14.90
C ILE A 188 -4.77 13.94 -15.81
N ALA A 189 -4.97 15.24 -15.61
CA ALA A 189 -4.25 16.27 -16.36
C ALA A 189 -2.74 16.25 -16.03
N GLN A 190 -1.91 16.61 -17.01
CA GLN A 190 -0.45 16.67 -16.81
C GLN A 190 -0.06 17.64 -15.68
N THR A 191 -0.82 18.73 -15.51
CA THR A 191 -0.63 19.73 -14.44
C THR A 191 -0.96 19.22 -13.05
N ASP A 192 -1.67 18.09 -12.94
CA ASP A 192 -2.06 17.45 -11.69
C ASP A 192 -1.23 16.20 -11.39
N GLN A 193 -0.04 16.11 -12.00
CA GLN A 193 0.99 15.17 -11.65
C GLN A 193 2.00 15.79 -10.68
N ILE A 194 2.18 15.18 -9.52
CA ILE A 194 3.15 15.60 -8.51
C ILE A 194 4.18 14.50 -8.36
N LYS A 195 5.46 14.84 -8.54
CA LYS A 195 6.58 13.92 -8.40
C LYS A 195 7.58 14.50 -7.42
N THR A 196 7.92 13.73 -6.39
CA THR A 196 8.97 14.09 -5.43
C THR A 196 10.24 13.27 -5.69
N SER A 197 11.34 13.69 -5.08
CA SER A 197 12.60 12.98 -5.22
C SER A 197 12.51 11.60 -4.58
N THR A 198 12.93 10.57 -5.32
CA THR A 198 13.06 9.20 -4.79
C THR A 198 14.37 8.99 -4.03
N LYS A 199 15.24 10.01 -3.96
CA LYS A 199 16.58 9.89 -3.37
C LYS A 199 16.50 9.72 -1.85
N ARG A 200 16.93 8.55 -1.39
CA ARG A 200 17.10 8.27 0.04
C ARG A 200 18.55 8.50 0.46
N ARG A 201 18.80 9.67 1.05
CA ARG A 201 20.14 10.07 1.52
C ARG A 201 20.65 9.22 2.69
N ASN A 202 19.76 8.52 3.38
CA ASN A 202 20.05 7.61 4.49
C ASN A 202 20.37 6.17 4.03
N LEU A 203 20.32 5.86 2.73
CA LEU A 203 20.67 4.54 2.20
C LEU A 203 22.04 4.59 1.51
N ILE A 204 22.89 3.64 1.85
CA ILE A 204 24.20 3.45 1.22
C ILE A 204 24.11 2.23 0.31
N PHE A 205 24.34 2.42 -0.98
CA PHE A 205 24.37 1.34 -1.96
C PHE A 205 25.80 0.84 -2.11
N LYS A 206 26.04 -0.44 -1.81
CA LYS A 206 27.32 -1.12 -2.02
C LYS A 206 27.09 -2.37 -2.86
N VAL A 207 28.01 -2.65 -3.79
CA VAL A 207 28.01 -3.89 -4.57
C VAL A 207 29.27 -4.66 -4.19
N ASN A 208 29.11 -5.88 -3.69
CA ASN A 208 30.22 -6.78 -3.41
C ASN A 208 30.30 -7.85 -4.51
N PRO A 209 31.39 -7.91 -5.31
CA PRO A 209 31.53 -8.89 -6.40
C PRO A 209 31.90 -10.30 -5.93
N THR A 210 31.96 -10.57 -4.62
CA THR A 210 32.37 -11.87 -4.07
C THR A 210 31.48 -13.03 -4.55
N TYR A 211 32.12 -14.15 -4.86
CA TYR A 211 31.44 -15.43 -5.11
C TYR A 211 31.10 -16.17 -3.81
N GLN A 212 31.78 -15.84 -2.69
CA GLN A 212 31.55 -16.45 -1.37
C GLN A 212 30.42 -15.74 -0.62
N ARG A 213 29.21 -15.74 -1.19
CA ARG A 213 28.07 -14.95 -0.69
C ARG A 213 27.67 -15.31 0.74
N GLN A 214 27.53 -16.59 1.05
CA GLN A 214 27.12 -17.06 2.38
C GLN A 214 28.11 -16.62 3.46
N LYS A 215 29.42 -16.80 3.22
CA LYS A 215 30.45 -16.34 4.15
C LYS A 215 30.39 -14.83 4.37
N PHE A 216 30.27 -14.06 3.29
CA PHE A 216 30.13 -12.61 3.38
C PHE A 216 28.92 -12.20 4.21
N ILE A 217 27.76 -12.85 4.00
CA ILE A 217 26.53 -12.57 4.76
C ILE A 217 26.76 -12.83 6.26
N LEU A 218 27.33 -13.99 6.62
CA LEU A 218 27.60 -14.33 8.02
C LEU A 218 28.56 -13.33 8.68
N ASP A 219 29.64 -12.96 7.99
CA ASP A 219 30.61 -11.98 8.49
C ASP A 219 29.98 -10.57 8.60
N TYR A 220 29.09 -10.22 7.66
CA TYR A 220 28.38 -8.95 7.66
C TYR A 220 27.42 -8.86 8.85
N ILE A 221 26.62 -9.90 9.11
CA ILE A 221 25.69 -9.93 10.25
C ILE A 221 26.46 -9.86 11.57
N LYS A 222 27.58 -10.58 11.71
CA LYS A 222 28.40 -10.54 12.94
C LYS A 222 28.99 -9.17 13.24
N THR A 223 29.19 -8.33 12.22
CA THR A 223 29.67 -6.94 12.41
C THR A 223 28.55 -5.92 12.62
N HIS A 224 27.29 -6.38 12.55
CA HIS A 224 26.06 -5.61 12.70
C HIS A 224 25.06 -6.39 13.57
N ASP A 225 25.55 -7.00 14.66
CA ASP A 225 24.78 -7.92 15.52
C ASP A 225 23.63 -7.22 16.27
N GLU A 226 23.70 -5.89 16.40
CA GLU A 226 22.63 -5.06 16.95
C GLU A 226 21.64 -4.53 15.91
N ASP A 227 21.92 -4.68 14.61
CA ASP A 227 21.07 -4.14 13.55
C ASP A 227 20.05 -5.18 13.07
N ALA A 228 18.83 -4.71 12.78
CA ALA A 228 17.84 -5.49 12.06
C ALA A 228 18.11 -5.48 10.55
N GLY A 229 17.92 -6.61 9.87
CA GLY A 229 18.24 -6.77 8.45
C GLY A 229 17.31 -7.74 7.71
N ILE A 230 17.16 -7.50 6.39
CA ILE A 230 16.43 -8.39 5.48
C ILE A 230 17.39 -8.88 4.39
N ILE A 231 17.41 -10.19 4.15
CA ILE A 231 18.28 -10.84 3.17
C ILE A 231 17.44 -11.46 2.04
N TYR A 232 17.44 -10.81 0.88
CA TYR A 232 16.74 -11.33 -0.29
C TYR A 232 17.55 -12.40 -1.01
N CYS A 233 16.94 -13.57 -1.17
CA CYS A 233 17.44 -14.65 -2.01
C CYS A 233 16.53 -14.87 -3.23
N SER A 234 17.10 -15.39 -4.32
CA SER A 234 16.37 -15.56 -5.59
C SER A 234 15.45 -16.77 -5.62
N THR A 235 15.65 -17.75 -4.75
CA THR A 235 14.88 -19.01 -4.72
C THR A 235 14.56 -19.41 -3.27
N ARG A 236 13.49 -20.19 -3.08
CA ARG A 236 13.12 -20.75 -1.76
C ARG A 236 14.24 -21.62 -1.17
N LYS A 237 14.84 -22.47 -2.02
CA LYS A 237 15.96 -23.33 -1.64
C LYS A 237 17.13 -22.54 -1.05
N GLN A 238 17.48 -21.40 -1.64
CA GLN A 238 18.55 -20.54 -1.12
C GLN A 238 18.19 -19.87 0.21
N VAL A 239 16.91 -19.56 0.43
CA VAL A 239 16.44 -19.05 1.73
C VAL A 239 16.62 -20.14 2.80
N GLU A 240 16.18 -21.36 2.51
CA GLU A 240 16.32 -22.52 3.41
C GLU A 240 17.80 -22.86 3.69
N GLU A 241 18.64 -22.94 2.65
CA GLU A 241 20.09 -23.19 2.79
C GLU A 241 20.80 -22.10 3.61
N LEU A 242 20.39 -20.83 3.45
CA LEU A 242 20.96 -19.73 4.24
C LEU A 242 20.50 -19.79 5.70
N GLN A 243 19.23 -20.14 5.95
CA GLN A 243 18.72 -20.32 7.31
C GLN A 243 19.51 -21.39 8.07
N GLU A 244 19.75 -22.55 7.46
CA GLU A 244 20.58 -23.60 8.08
C GLU A 244 21.99 -23.08 8.44
N ALA A 245 22.58 -22.25 7.57
CA ALA A 245 23.87 -21.63 7.83
C ALA A 245 23.83 -20.62 8.99
N LEU A 246 22.78 -19.80 9.08
CA LEU A 246 22.58 -18.84 10.17
C LEU A 246 22.38 -19.54 11.51
N GLU A 247 21.54 -20.58 11.53
CA GLU A 247 21.29 -21.42 12.72
C GLU A 247 22.57 -22.11 13.20
N SER A 248 23.41 -22.61 12.29
CA SER A 248 24.70 -23.21 12.64
C SER A 248 25.65 -22.23 13.34
N GLN A 249 25.48 -20.93 13.10
CA GLN A 249 26.23 -19.85 13.75
C GLN A 249 25.48 -19.24 14.94
N LYS A 250 24.32 -19.80 15.33
CA LYS A 250 23.44 -19.30 16.39
C LYS A 250 22.97 -17.86 16.17
N ILE A 251 22.75 -17.49 14.92
CA ILE A 251 22.14 -16.20 14.56
C ILE A 251 20.62 -16.39 14.60
N GLU A 252 19.93 -15.53 15.35
CA GLU A 252 18.46 -15.53 15.43
C GLU A 252 17.87 -14.95 14.14
N SER A 253 17.28 -15.83 13.33
CA SER A 253 16.65 -15.48 12.05
C SER A 253 15.40 -16.32 11.79
N VAL A 254 14.50 -15.78 10.96
CA VAL A 254 13.32 -16.50 10.45
C VAL A 254 13.32 -16.47 8.93
N ILE A 255 12.69 -17.47 8.31
CA ILE A 255 12.51 -17.50 6.85
C ILE A 255 11.16 -16.89 6.45
N TYR A 256 11.12 -16.28 5.26
CA TYR A 256 9.87 -15.79 4.68
C TYR A 256 9.80 -16.06 3.18
N HIS A 257 8.87 -16.93 2.76
CA HIS A 257 8.57 -17.14 1.34
C HIS A 257 7.15 -17.69 1.12
N ALA A 258 6.64 -17.59 -0.11
CA ALA A 258 5.28 -18.01 -0.48
C ALA A 258 5.00 -19.54 -0.38
N GLY A 259 6.00 -20.37 -0.04
CA GLY A 259 5.80 -21.78 0.29
C GLY A 259 5.34 -22.04 1.72
N LEU A 260 5.47 -21.05 2.61
CA LEU A 260 5.02 -21.13 3.99
C LEU A 260 3.50 -20.99 4.07
N SER A 261 2.90 -21.59 5.09
CA SER A 261 1.50 -21.38 5.43
C SER A 261 1.23 -19.91 5.80
N ASN A 262 -0.04 -19.51 5.77
CA ASN A 262 -0.42 -18.15 6.20
C ASN A 262 -0.01 -17.87 7.65
N LYS A 263 -0.15 -18.88 8.52
CA LYS A 263 0.18 -18.77 9.94
C LYS A 263 1.68 -18.55 10.15
N GLU A 264 2.53 -19.35 9.50
CA GLU A 264 3.99 -19.20 9.60
C GLU A 264 4.47 -17.85 9.07
N ARG A 265 3.86 -17.35 7.98
CA ARG A 265 4.19 -16.01 7.45
C ARG A 265 3.79 -14.89 8.42
N GLU A 266 2.63 -15.01 9.05
CA GLU A 266 2.18 -14.04 10.06
C GLU A 266 3.05 -14.08 11.31
N GLU A 267 3.46 -15.27 11.75
CA GLU A 267 4.41 -15.45 12.86
C GLU A 267 5.78 -14.83 12.54
N ALA A 268 6.40 -15.18 11.41
CA ALA A 268 7.69 -14.62 11.00
C ALA A 268 7.66 -13.08 10.84
N GLN A 269 6.57 -12.54 10.28
CA GLN A 269 6.38 -11.09 10.16
C GLN A 269 6.29 -10.43 11.55
N ASN A 270 5.51 -11.00 12.46
CA ASN A 270 5.36 -10.48 13.81
C ASN A 270 6.66 -10.57 14.61
N ASP A 271 7.39 -11.67 14.49
CA ASP A 271 8.65 -11.85 15.19
C ASP A 271 9.68 -10.80 14.76
N PHE A 272 9.75 -10.46 13.47
CA PHE A 272 10.59 -9.36 12.99
C PHE A 272 10.07 -7.98 13.38
N LEU A 273 8.75 -7.74 13.28
CA LEU A 273 8.15 -6.44 13.59
C LEU A 273 8.27 -6.05 15.08
N PHE A 274 8.25 -7.04 15.97
CA PHE A 274 8.35 -6.86 17.41
C PHE A 274 9.76 -7.14 17.96
N ASP A 275 10.78 -7.08 17.10
CA ASP A 275 12.20 -7.25 17.45
C ASP A 275 12.50 -8.56 18.21
N ARG A 276 11.71 -9.61 18.01
CA ARG A 276 11.96 -10.95 18.57
C ARG A 276 13.04 -11.69 17.79
N VAL A 277 13.22 -11.34 16.53
CA VAL A 277 14.31 -11.78 15.66
C VAL A 277 14.85 -10.59 14.88
N LYS A 278 16.17 -10.56 14.64
CA LYS A 278 16.84 -9.44 13.96
C LYS A 278 16.98 -9.64 12.45
N VAL A 279 16.89 -10.87 11.96
CA VAL A 279 17.15 -11.19 10.55
C VAL A 279 15.98 -11.96 9.93
N VAL A 280 15.59 -11.54 8.72
CA VAL A 280 14.60 -12.23 7.85
C VAL A 280 15.19 -12.52 6.48
#